data_AF-A0A3L7YQP8-F1
#
_entry.id   AF-A0A3L7YQP8-F1
#
_cell.length_a   1.000
_cell.length_b   1.000
_cell.length_c   1.000
_cell.angle_alpha   90.00
_cell.angle_beta   90.00
_cell.angle_gamma   90.00
#
_symmetry.space_group_name_H-M   'P 1'
#
loop_
_entity.id
_entity.type
_entity.pdbx_description
1 polymer ?
#
loop_
_entity_poly.entity_id
_entity_poly.type
_entity_poly.pdbx_seq_one_letter_code
_entity_poly.pdbx_strand_id
1 'polypeptide(L)'
;MGIFGDLTRVRDARSARSSSWDHTGRNADPWVIAPGQTVTLADIEGPGCITHIWMTQDCRRTVVDRVVTDPDYYRKVVVRMYWDGQAHPSGG
;
A
#
# COMPACT_ATOMS: atom_id res chain seq x y z
N MET A 1 28.37 -9.64 -11.93
CA MET A 1 27.25 -10.38 -11.33
C MET A 1 26.02 -10.11 -12.19
N GLY A 2 25.48 -11.11 -12.87
CA GLY A 2 24.28 -10.95 -13.69
C GLY A 2 23.00 -11.00 -12.84
N ILE A 3 21.86 -10.59 -13.40
CA ILE A 3 20.54 -10.53 -12.73
C ILE A 3 20.09 -11.84 -12.05
N PHE A 4 20.66 -12.98 -12.46
CA PHE A 4 20.33 -14.30 -11.90
C PHE A 4 21.39 -14.88 -10.94
N GLY A 5 22.52 -14.19 -10.76
CA GLY A 5 23.71 -14.78 -10.13
C GLY A 5 23.56 -15.14 -8.65
N ASP A 6 22.57 -14.55 -7.96
CA ASP A 6 22.30 -14.79 -6.54
C ASP A 6 21.00 -15.55 -6.27
N LEU A 7 20.26 -15.98 -7.31
CA LEU A 7 18.92 -16.57 -7.16
C LEU A 7 18.93 -17.86 -6.35
N THR A 8 20.00 -18.66 -6.45
CA THR A 8 20.16 -19.93 -5.73
C THR A 8 20.78 -19.78 -4.35
N ARG A 9 21.16 -18.56 -3.95
CA ARG A 9 21.81 -18.31 -2.66
C ARG A 9 20.76 -18.16 -1.57
N VAL A 10 20.80 -19.05 -0.58
CA VAL A 10 19.99 -18.92 0.63
C VAL A 10 20.38 -17.64 1.38
N ARG A 11 19.37 -16.86 1.79
CA ARG A 11 19.53 -15.67 2.62
C ARG A 11 18.91 -15.95 3.97
N ASP A 12 19.54 -15.49 5.03
CA ASP A 12 18.94 -15.45 6.36
C ASP A 12 17.97 -14.26 6.45
N ALA A 13 16.80 -14.44 5.82
CA ALA A 13 15.74 -13.47 5.72
C ALA A 13 14.39 -14.19 5.52
N ARG A 14 13.29 -13.50 5.80
CA ARG A 14 11.93 -14.01 5.54
C ARG A 14 11.17 -13.06 4.62
N SER A 15 10.33 -13.63 3.75
CA SER A 15 9.34 -12.87 3.00
C SER A 15 8.13 -12.56 3.87
N ALA A 16 7.65 -11.31 3.81
CA ALA A 16 6.42 -10.88 4.48
C ALA A 16 5.55 -10.08 3.50
N ARG A 17 4.26 -9.94 3.82
CA ARG A 17 3.29 -9.18 3.03
C ARG A 17 2.26 -8.52 3.94
N SER A 18 1.98 -7.24 3.68
CA SER A 18 0.78 -6.55 4.16
C SER A 18 -0.10 -6.23 2.94
N SER A 19 -1.41 -6.42 3.04
CA SER A 19 -2.36 -6.18 1.95
C SER A 19 -3.73 -5.79 2.49
N SER A 20 -4.58 -5.24 1.63
CA SER A 20 -5.96 -4.84 1.93
C SER A 20 -6.94 -6.02 2.05
N TRP A 21 -6.43 -7.23 2.27
CA TRP A 21 -7.23 -8.44 2.24
C TRP A 21 -8.34 -8.38 3.28
N ASP A 22 -9.47 -9.02 2.97
CA ASP A 22 -10.63 -9.06 3.82
C ASP A 22 -10.39 -10.03 4.98
N HIS A 23 -10.20 -9.49 6.19
CA HIS A 23 -9.95 -10.27 7.39
C HIS A 23 -11.12 -11.20 7.79
N THR A 24 -12.30 -11.04 7.16
CA THR A 24 -13.44 -11.94 7.33
C THR A 24 -13.40 -13.16 6.41
N GLY A 25 -12.44 -13.20 5.47
CA GLY A 25 -12.29 -14.27 4.47
C GLY A 25 -13.26 -14.17 3.30
N ARG A 26 -13.94 -13.03 3.12
CA ARG A 26 -14.76 -12.74 1.94
C ARG A 26 -13.92 -11.97 0.90
N ASN A 27 -14.55 -11.11 0.11
CA ASN A 27 -13.92 -10.43 -1.03
C ASN A 27 -14.06 -8.90 -0.95
N ALA A 28 -14.30 -8.37 0.25
CA ALA A 28 -14.28 -6.93 0.48
C ALA A 28 -12.83 -6.47 0.75
N ASP A 29 -11.96 -6.73 -0.24
CA ASP A 29 -10.53 -6.46 -0.17
C ASP A 29 -10.07 -5.01 -0.52
N PRO A 30 -10.92 -3.95 -0.60
CA PRO A 30 -10.43 -2.58 -0.67
C PRO A 30 -10.56 -1.84 0.67
N TRP A 31 -9.58 -0.99 0.98
CA TRP A 31 -9.77 0.04 2.01
C TRP A 31 -10.67 1.15 1.49
N VAL A 32 -11.67 1.55 2.29
CA VAL A 32 -12.49 2.75 2.04
C VAL A 32 -11.95 3.88 2.92
N ILE A 33 -11.48 4.95 2.27
CA ILE A 33 -10.86 6.11 2.94
C ILE A 33 -11.75 7.32 2.68
N ALA A 34 -12.38 7.87 3.71
CA ALA A 34 -13.20 9.05 3.59
C ALA A 34 -12.35 10.33 3.36
N PRO A 35 -12.94 11.43 2.86
CA PRO A 35 -12.24 12.71 2.72
C PRO A 35 -11.60 13.16 4.05
N GLY A 36 -10.31 13.49 4.02
CA GLY A 36 -9.53 13.89 5.20
C GLY A 36 -9.11 12.74 6.13
N GLN A 37 -9.58 11.52 5.88
CA GLN A 37 -9.18 10.34 6.66
C GLN A 37 -7.75 9.93 6.31
N THR A 38 -7.01 9.51 7.34
CA THR A 38 -5.73 8.82 7.19
C THR A 38 -5.89 7.40 7.69
N VAL A 39 -5.29 6.44 6.98
CA VAL A 39 -5.22 5.03 7.38
C VAL A 39 -3.78 4.54 7.31
N THR A 40 -3.42 3.64 8.23
CA THR A 40 -2.11 2.96 8.22
C THR A 40 -2.23 1.69 7.39
N LEU A 41 -1.52 1.62 6.26
CA LEU A 41 -1.55 0.46 5.36
C LEU A 41 -0.66 -0.68 5.85
N ALA A 42 0.44 -0.33 6.52
CA ALA A 42 1.35 -1.26 7.14
C ALA A 42 2.10 -0.54 8.27
N ASP A 43 2.30 -1.24 9.38
CA ASP A 43 3.17 -0.86 10.48
C ASP A 43 4.11 -2.05 10.71
N ILE A 44 5.39 -1.88 10.41
CA ILE A 44 6.36 -2.97 10.29
C ILE A 44 7.53 -2.70 11.22
N GLU A 45 7.72 -3.60 12.18
CA GLU A 45 8.83 -3.53 13.13
C GLU A 45 10.04 -4.34 12.69
N GLY A 46 11.23 -3.82 13.01
CA GLY A 46 12.51 -4.47 12.77
C GLY A 46 13.12 -4.18 11.39
N PRO A 47 14.34 -4.69 11.14
CA PRO A 47 15.05 -4.44 9.89
C PRO A 47 14.41 -5.18 8.72
N GLY A 48 14.34 -4.53 7.56
CA GLY A 48 13.79 -5.12 6.35
C GLY A 48 13.95 -4.23 5.12
N CYS A 49 13.49 -4.74 3.98
CA CYS A 49 13.47 -4.02 2.71
C CYS A 49 12.14 -4.28 2.02
N ILE A 50 11.42 -3.21 1.67
CA ILE A 50 10.23 -3.31 0.81
C ILE A 50 10.70 -3.37 -0.64
N THR A 51 10.54 -4.53 -1.28
CA THR A 51 10.99 -4.76 -2.66
C THR A 51 9.88 -4.66 -3.70
N HIS A 52 8.62 -4.66 -3.26
CA HIS A 52 7.46 -4.65 -4.16
C HIS A 52 6.26 -3.97 -3.51
N ILE A 53 5.70 -2.97 -4.19
CA ILE A 53 4.46 -2.29 -3.81
C ILE A 53 3.54 -2.35 -5.03
N TRP A 54 2.32 -2.85 -4.84
CA TRP A 54 1.28 -2.86 -5.85
C TRP A 54 0.02 -2.23 -5.27
N MET A 55 -0.57 -1.30 -6.01
CA MET A 55 -1.78 -0.59 -5.61
C MET A 55 -2.65 -0.31 -6.84
N THR A 56 -3.96 -0.34 -6.66
CA THR A 56 -4.95 0.13 -7.61
C THR A 56 -6.01 0.95 -6.86
N GLN A 57 -6.74 1.79 -7.58
CA GLN A 57 -7.77 2.64 -6.99
C GLN A 57 -9.01 2.69 -7.86
N ASP A 58 -10.17 2.72 -7.23
CA ASP A 58 -11.45 2.88 -7.93
C ASP A 58 -11.63 4.33 -8.37
N CYS A 59 -12.09 4.53 -9.60
CA CYS A 59 -12.41 5.84 -10.16
C CYS A 59 -13.87 6.24 -9.92
N ARG A 60 -14.67 5.37 -9.29
CA ARG A 60 -16.09 5.59 -9.05
C ARG A 60 -16.33 6.46 -7.83
N ARG A 61 -17.15 7.49 -8.00
CA ARG A 61 -17.68 8.34 -6.94
C ARG A 61 -19.19 8.21 -6.91
N THR A 62 -19.75 7.85 -5.76
CA THR A 62 -21.19 7.89 -5.54
C THR A 62 -21.64 9.32 -5.25
N VAL A 63 -22.54 9.85 -6.07
CA VAL A 63 -23.19 11.15 -5.90
C VAL A 63 -24.67 10.87 -5.76
N VAL A 64 -25.21 11.02 -4.54
CA VAL A 64 -26.63 10.89 -4.12
C VAL A 64 -27.37 9.66 -4.70
N ASP A 65 -27.64 9.65 -6.00
CA ASP A 65 -28.43 8.67 -6.74
C ASP A 65 -27.66 7.90 -7.84
N ARG A 66 -26.39 8.25 -8.10
CA ARG A 66 -25.63 7.69 -9.23
C ARG A 66 -24.14 7.53 -8.95
N VAL A 67 -23.50 6.61 -9.65
CA VAL A 67 -22.04 6.44 -9.67
C VAL A 67 -21.49 7.17 -10.89
N VAL A 68 -20.62 8.15 -10.66
CA VAL A 68 -19.89 8.87 -11.73
C VAL A 68 -18.42 8.53 -11.68
N THR A 69 -17.74 8.59 -12.82
CA THR A 69 -16.29 8.54 -12.86
C THR A 69 -15.72 9.87 -12.39
N ASP A 70 -14.84 9.81 -11.41
CA ASP A 70 -14.11 10.96 -10.90
C ASP A 70 -12.86 11.20 -11.76
N PRO A 71 -12.79 12.30 -12.53
CA PRO A 71 -11.66 12.54 -13.45
C PRO A 71 -10.32 12.75 -12.72
N ASP A 72 -10.36 13.15 -11.44
CA ASP A 72 -9.16 13.51 -10.67
C ASP A 72 -8.76 12.41 -9.66
N TYR A 73 -9.32 11.20 -9.75
CA TYR A 73 -9.18 10.17 -8.72
C TYR A 73 -7.72 9.82 -8.35
N TYR A 74 -6.75 9.87 -9.29
CA TYR A 74 -5.32 9.64 -8.99
C TYR A 74 -4.64 10.76 -8.20
N ARG A 75 -5.29 11.91 -8.03
CA ARG A 75 -4.69 13.09 -7.38
C ARG A 75 -5.25 13.36 -5.99
N LYS A 76 -6.12 12.49 -5.48
CA LYS A 76 -6.86 12.71 -4.23
C LYS A 76 -6.28 11.99 -3.02
N VAL A 77 -5.31 11.11 -3.23
CA VAL A 77 -4.67 10.32 -2.17
C VAL A 77 -3.17 10.59 -2.18
N VAL A 78 -2.60 10.72 -0.99
CA VAL A 78 -1.16 10.85 -0.79
C VAL A 78 -0.69 9.65 0.03
N VAL A 79 0.28 8.90 -0.49
CA VAL A 79 0.98 7.85 0.25
C VAL A 79 2.16 8.49 0.97
N ARG A 80 2.29 8.21 2.28
CA ARG A 80 3.38 8.68 3.12
C ARG A 80 4.10 7.47 3.70
N MET A 81 5.43 7.47 3.63
CA MET A 81 6.27 6.41 4.17
C MET A 81 7.24 7.03 5.19
N TYR A 82 7.42 6.32 6.30
CA TYR A 82 8.21 6.76 7.44
C TYR A 82 9.15 5.62 7.80
N TRP A 83 10.44 5.92 8.00
CA TRP A 83 11.47 4.95 8.37
C TRP A 83 12.06 5.33 9.73
N ASP A 84 12.56 4.33 10.47
CA ASP A 84 13.37 4.51 11.69
C ASP A 84 12.76 5.47 12.74
N GLY A 85 11.43 5.40 12.92
CA GLY A 85 10.72 6.20 13.92
C GLY A 85 10.66 7.70 13.65
N GLN A 86 10.96 8.15 12.43
CA GLN A 86 10.90 9.57 12.06
C GLN A 86 9.47 10.11 12.16
N ALA A 87 9.33 11.31 12.76
CA ALA A 87 8.04 12.00 12.89
C ALA A 87 7.51 12.58 11.56
N HIS A 88 8.38 12.70 10.56
CA HIS A 88 8.06 13.22 9.23
C HIS A 88 8.42 12.18 8.16
N PRO A 89 7.67 12.11 7.05
CA PRO A 89 7.94 11.12 6.02
C PRO A 89 9.31 11.42 5.40
N SER A 90 10.08 10.36 5.19
CA SER A 90 11.43 10.48 4.65
C SER A 90 11.34 10.95 3.20
N GLY A 91 11.93 12.11 2.89
CA GLY A 91 11.97 12.65 1.53
C GLY A 91 12.76 11.73 0.60
N GLY A 92 12.26 11.58 -0.63
CA GLY A 92 12.95 10.90 -1.72
C GLY A 92 14.17 11.67 -2.24
#